data_AF-A0A1J0R996-F1
#
_entry.id   AF-A0A1J0R996-F1
#
_cell.length_a   1.000
_cell.length_b   1.000
_cell.length_c   1.000
_cell.angle_alpha   90.00
_cell.angle_beta   90.00
_cell.angle_gamma   90.00
#
_symmetry.space_group_name_H-M   'P 1'
#
loop_
_entity.id
_entity.type
_entity.pdbx_description
1 polymer ?
#
loop_
_entity_poly.entity_id
_entity_poly.type
_entity_poly.pdbx_seq_one_letter_code
_entity_poly.pdbx_strand_id
1 'polypeptide(L)'
;LRRCLLLALAAKAGHDLTDTTNKLQQHRNAIETASRLIAAQRAHLRAAVEASKLQVTDEAGGHEPHSGGQPGNLKFELKAEHDTICKIRKTGEASPFKDQQPNPSKLTKLKLTKLSSIAKTPPAASLKIAATSGSCDASGSPATVVQALKNCQVGGSATQQWSYAAMSTYPEASPINIRASDADDAPYHNDVSAPNTDKDFTITVARAICEASRVPVQEVVDLRTKDGAYFAADRTIRDAVINCDPAFTNIKDANEDNQNKALVA
;
A
#
# COMPACT_ATOMS: atom_id res chain seq x y z
N LEU A 1 -22.71 -38.91 -34.12
CA LEU A 1 -21.98 -39.15 -32.86
C LEU A 1 -20.49 -38.76 -32.82
N ARG A 2 -19.50 -39.52 -33.34
CA ARG A 2 -18.06 -39.23 -33.11
C ARG A 2 -17.61 -37.80 -33.48
N ARG A 3 -18.11 -37.26 -34.60
CA ARG A 3 -17.88 -35.87 -35.01
C ARG A 3 -18.49 -34.86 -34.01
N CYS A 4 -19.66 -35.14 -33.47
CA CYS A 4 -20.32 -34.29 -32.47
C CYS A 4 -19.61 -34.30 -31.13
N LEU A 5 -19.09 -35.46 -30.70
CA LEU A 5 -18.27 -35.55 -29.49
C LEU A 5 -16.97 -34.75 -29.63
N LEU A 6 -16.31 -34.77 -30.80
CA LEU A 6 -15.13 -33.94 -31.06
C LEU A 6 -15.45 -32.44 -31.05
N LEU A 7 -16.60 -32.03 -31.60
CA LEU A 7 -17.07 -30.65 -31.53
C LEU A 7 -17.41 -30.22 -30.10
N ALA A 8 -18.02 -31.10 -29.31
CA ALA A 8 -18.31 -30.86 -27.91
C ALA A 8 -17.03 -30.69 -27.07
N LEU A 9 -16.04 -31.57 -27.28
CA LEU A 9 -14.72 -31.45 -26.65
C LEU A 9 -14.03 -30.13 -27.03
N ALA A 10 -14.10 -29.73 -28.30
CA ALA A 10 -13.57 -28.45 -28.77
C ALA A 10 -14.30 -27.25 -28.11
N ALA A 11 -15.63 -27.32 -27.98
CA ALA A 11 -16.42 -26.30 -27.31
C ALA A 11 -16.05 -26.18 -25.82
N LYS A 12 -15.89 -27.30 -25.11
CA LYS A 12 -15.44 -27.32 -23.71
C LYS A 12 -14.04 -26.73 -23.55
N ALA A 13 -13.11 -27.16 -24.39
CA ALA A 13 -11.75 -26.64 -24.37
C ALA A 13 -11.72 -25.12 -24.63
N GLY A 14 -12.52 -24.63 -25.58
CA GLY A 14 -12.64 -23.19 -25.87
C GLY A 14 -13.27 -22.39 -24.72
N HIS A 15 -14.31 -22.95 -24.09
CA HIS A 15 -14.95 -22.35 -22.92
C HIS A 15 -13.97 -22.25 -21.74
N ASP A 16 -13.28 -23.34 -21.40
CA ASP A 16 -12.30 -23.37 -20.32
C ASP A 16 -11.13 -22.42 -20.57
N LEU A 17 -10.65 -22.35 -21.81
CA LEU A 17 -9.59 -21.43 -22.19
C LEU A 17 -10.03 -19.96 -22.01
N THR A 18 -11.26 -19.64 -22.42
CA THR A 18 -11.82 -18.28 -22.31
C THR A 18 -12.01 -17.89 -20.85
N ASP A 19 -12.62 -18.76 -20.05
CA ASP A 19 -12.83 -18.53 -18.61
C ASP A 19 -11.50 -18.39 -17.86
N THR A 20 -10.55 -19.28 -18.14
CA THR A 20 -9.19 -19.22 -17.56
C THR A 20 -8.47 -17.93 -17.95
N THR A 21 -8.58 -17.50 -19.21
CA THR A 21 -7.96 -16.26 -19.70
C THR A 21 -8.56 -15.04 -19.01
N ASN A 22 -9.89 -15.00 -18.85
CA ASN A 22 -10.59 -13.92 -18.16
C ASN A 22 -10.19 -13.84 -16.68
N LYS A 23 -10.12 -14.98 -15.98
CA LYS A 23 -9.67 -15.06 -14.59
C LYS A 23 -8.21 -14.61 -14.45
N LEU A 24 -7.32 -15.09 -15.31
CA LEU A 24 -5.91 -14.66 -15.36
C LEU A 24 -5.78 -13.15 -15.58
N GLN A 25 -6.59 -12.56 -16.46
CA GLN A 25 -6.59 -11.12 -16.70
C GLN A 25 -7.02 -10.34 -15.44
N GLN A 26 -8.09 -10.77 -14.78
CA GLN A 26 -8.55 -10.15 -13.53
C GLN A 26 -7.49 -10.26 -12.42
N HIS A 27 -6.86 -11.42 -12.29
CA HIS A 27 -5.79 -11.67 -11.33
C HIS A 27 -4.55 -10.80 -11.59
N ARG A 28 -4.15 -10.65 -12.86
CA ARG A 28 -3.06 -9.74 -13.25
C ARG A 28 -3.36 -8.30 -12.86
N ASN A 29 -4.57 -7.82 -13.13
CA ASN A 29 -4.97 -6.45 -12.79
C ASN A 29 -4.86 -6.17 -11.28
N ALA A 30 -5.26 -7.13 -10.43
CA ALA A 30 -5.13 -7.00 -8.97
C ALA A 30 -3.66 -6.93 -8.53
N ILE A 31 -2.80 -7.80 -9.06
CA ILE A 31 -1.37 -7.84 -8.77
C ILE A 31 -0.66 -6.56 -9.25
N GLU A 32 -0.96 -6.08 -10.44
CA GLU A 32 -0.39 -4.85 -11.01
C GLU A 32 -0.82 -3.62 -10.22
N THR A 33 -2.10 -3.56 -9.82
CA THR A 33 -2.62 -2.48 -8.97
C THR A 33 -1.89 -2.43 -7.63
N ALA A 34 -1.76 -3.58 -6.96
CA ALA A 34 -1.00 -3.67 -5.71
C ALA A 34 0.48 -3.27 -5.92
N SER A 35 1.11 -3.74 -6.99
CA SER A 35 2.51 -3.42 -7.31
C SER A 35 2.74 -1.91 -7.50
N ARG A 36 1.84 -1.24 -8.23
CA ARG A 36 1.88 0.21 -8.43
C ARG A 36 1.71 0.97 -7.12
N LEU A 37 0.77 0.55 -6.27
CA LEU A 37 0.51 1.19 -4.98
C LEU A 37 1.65 0.97 -3.99
N ILE A 38 2.27 -0.21 -3.98
CA ILE A 38 3.51 -0.48 -3.23
C ILE A 38 4.64 0.43 -3.72
N ALA A 39 4.79 0.62 -5.03
CA ALA A 39 5.80 1.53 -5.57
C ALA A 39 5.59 2.98 -5.11
N ALA A 40 4.34 3.46 -5.10
CA ALA A 40 3.98 4.77 -4.56
C ALA A 40 4.27 4.88 -3.05
N GLN A 41 3.93 3.85 -2.26
CA GLN A 41 4.27 3.81 -0.83
C GLN A 41 5.79 3.86 -0.60
N ARG A 42 6.57 3.18 -1.44
CA ARG A 42 8.04 3.26 -1.41
C ARG A 42 8.54 4.67 -1.74
N ALA A 43 7.88 5.39 -2.65
CA ALA A 43 8.21 6.79 -2.93
C ALA A 43 7.92 7.69 -1.73
N HIS A 44 6.79 7.50 -1.02
CA HIS A 44 6.50 8.22 0.23
C HIS A 44 7.56 7.96 1.31
N LEU A 45 8.01 6.71 1.46
CA LEU A 45 9.09 6.37 2.39
C LEU A 45 10.40 7.07 2.01
N ARG A 46 10.74 7.15 0.73
CA ARG A 46 11.93 7.90 0.27
C ARG A 46 11.80 9.39 0.59
N ALA A 47 10.65 9.99 0.32
CA ALA A 47 10.39 11.39 0.66
C ALA A 47 10.50 11.64 2.17
N ALA A 48 10.00 10.73 3.01
CA ALA A 48 10.17 10.81 4.46
C ALA A 48 11.65 10.74 4.87
N VAL A 49 12.42 9.83 4.28
CA VAL A 49 13.87 9.74 4.53
C VAL A 49 14.60 11.02 4.13
N GLU A 50 14.28 11.61 2.98
CA GLU A 50 14.88 12.89 2.57
C GLU A 50 14.44 14.04 3.48
N ALA A 51 13.16 14.11 3.84
CA ALA A 51 12.65 15.11 4.77
C ALA A 51 13.30 15.02 6.16
N SER A 52 13.66 13.81 6.61
CA SER A 52 14.38 13.61 7.89
C SER A 52 15.77 14.26 7.93
N LYS A 53 16.35 14.60 6.78
CA LYS A 53 17.65 15.29 6.71
C LYS A 53 17.53 16.78 6.95
N LEU A 54 16.32 17.34 6.79
CA LEU A 54 16.09 18.78 6.83
C LEU A 54 16.15 19.31 8.26
N GLN A 55 16.87 20.41 8.46
CA GLN A 55 16.95 21.17 9.69
C GLN A 55 16.67 22.63 9.41
N VAL A 56 16.07 23.33 10.38
CA VAL A 56 15.90 24.78 10.33
C VAL A 56 17.18 25.42 10.84
N THR A 57 17.78 26.31 10.05
CA THR A 57 18.98 27.07 10.39
C THR A 57 18.75 28.55 10.10
N ASP A 58 19.68 29.43 10.50
CA ASP A 58 19.64 30.82 10.08
C ASP A 58 19.88 30.93 8.57
N GLU A 59 19.13 31.81 7.91
CA GLU A 59 19.32 32.07 6.49
C GLU A 59 20.72 32.62 6.24
N ALA A 60 21.41 32.11 5.22
CA ALA A 60 22.77 32.53 4.85
C ALA A 60 22.91 34.04 4.59
N GLY A 61 21.84 34.71 4.18
CA GLY A 61 21.76 36.16 4.00
C GLY A 61 21.64 36.97 5.30
N GLY A 62 21.52 36.29 6.45
CA GLY A 62 21.37 36.88 7.76
C GLY A 62 19.96 37.41 8.05
N HIS A 63 19.83 38.09 9.19
CA HIS A 63 18.58 38.71 9.64
C HIS A 63 18.54 40.19 9.28
N GLU A 64 17.34 40.75 9.14
CA GLU A 64 17.17 42.18 8.86
C GLU A 64 17.03 42.97 10.16
N PRO A 65 17.91 43.95 10.41
CA PRO A 65 17.82 44.77 11.60
C PRO A 65 16.63 45.73 11.53
N HIS A 66 16.16 46.15 12.71
CA HIS A 66 15.24 47.28 12.84
C HIS A 66 15.86 48.55 12.21
N SER A 67 15.08 49.25 11.38
CA SER A 67 15.46 50.56 10.84
C SER A 67 14.25 51.48 10.83
N GLY A 68 14.40 52.68 11.40
CA GLY A 68 13.44 53.79 11.24
C GLY A 68 11.97 53.45 11.57
N GLY A 69 11.71 52.64 12.60
CA GLY A 69 10.35 52.26 12.99
C GLY A 69 9.82 50.96 12.39
N GLN A 70 10.55 50.30 11.48
CA GLN A 70 10.17 49.00 10.91
C GLN A 70 10.64 47.84 11.79
N PRO A 71 9.82 46.80 12.04
CA PRO A 71 10.27 45.63 12.81
C PRO A 71 11.48 44.97 12.14
N GLY A 72 12.41 44.44 12.95
CA GLY A 72 13.46 43.56 12.44
C GLY A 72 12.88 42.19 12.08
N ASN A 73 13.45 41.53 11.06
CA ASN A 73 12.98 40.22 10.59
C ASN A 73 14.02 39.14 10.92
N LEU A 74 13.59 38.13 11.68
CA LEU A 74 14.31 36.88 11.82
C LEU A 74 14.01 36.00 10.61
N LYS A 75 15.05 35.47 9.99
CA LYS A 75 14.96 34.69 8.76
C LYS A 75 15.64 33.34 8.94
N PHE A 76 14.91 32.30 8.61
CA PHE A 76 15.34 30.92 8.76
C PHE A 76 15.20 30.19 7.43
N GLU A 77 16.07 29.22 7.20
CA GLU A 77 16.04 28.36 6.02
C GLU A 77 16.08 26.89 6.41
N LEU A 78 15.60 26.03 5.51
CA LEU A 78 15.73 24.58 5.65
C LEU A 78 16.97 24.08 4.90
N LYS A 79 17.88 23.43 5.61
CA LYS A 79 19.07 22.79 5.02
C LYS A 79 19.12 21.31 5.32
N ALA A 80 19.70 20.54 4.41
CA ALA A 80 19.94 19.11 4.61
C ALA A 80 21.25 18.90 5.38
N GLU A 81 21.20 18.96 6.71
CA GLU A 81 22.38 18.89 7.58
C GLU A 81 22.39 17.68 8.52
N HIS A 82 21.30 16.91 8.61
CA HIS A 82 21.25 15.71 9.45
C HIS A 82 21.56 14.42 8.66
N ASP A 83 22.28 13.49 9.29
CA ASP A 83 22.36 12.11 8.85
C ASP A 83 20.98 11.44 8.86
N THR A 84 20.71 10.63 7.85
CA THR A 84 19.45 9.88 7.75
C THR A 84 19.29 8.89 8.89
N ILE A 85 18.12 8.87 9.52
CA ILE A 85 17.77 7.86 10.53
C ILE A 85 17.61 6.47 9.90
N CYS A 86 17.09 6.43 8.67
CA CYS A 86 16.78 5.20 7.94
C CYS A 86 17.54 5.15 6.62
N LYS A 87 18.23 4.03 6.36
CA LYS A 87 18.94 3.82 5.10
C LYS A 87 18.02 3.13 4.11
N ILE A 88 17.84 3.76 2.94
CA ILE A 88 17.16 3.11 1.81
C ILE A 88 18.10 2.03 1.28
N ARG A 89 17.61 0.78 1.25
CA ARG A 89 18.35 -0.35 0.72
C ARG A 89 18.68 -0.15 -0.75
N LYS A 90 19.94 -0.41 -1.13
CA LYS A 90 20.39 -0.37 -2.52
C LYS A 90 19.99 -1.65 -3.26
N THR A 91 19.85 -1.52 -4.58
CA THR A 91 19.65 -2.68 -5.46
C THR A 91 20.82 -3.66 -5.29
N GLY A 92 20.52 -4.95 -5.15
CA GLY A 92 21.53 -6.00 -4.98
C GLY A 92 21.91 -6.31 -3.53
N GLU A 93 21.42 -5.55 -2.55
CA GLU A 93 21.62 -5.91 -1.14
C GLU A 93 20.86 -7.20 -0.78
N ALA A 94 21.48 -8.04 0.05
CA ALA A 94 20.88 -9.27 0.56
C ALA A 94 19.62 -8.97 1.38
N SER A 95 18.53 -9.71 1.13
CA SER A 95 17.24 -9.52 1.80
C SER A 95 17.39 -9.49 3.32
N PRO A 96 16.81 -8.50 4.04
CA PRO A 96 16.85 -8.45 5.50
C PRO A 96 16.12 -9.66 6.11
N PHE A 97 15.24 -10.28 5.34
CA PHE A 97 14.46 -11.43 5.76
C PHE A 97 15.26 -12.74 5.71
N LYS A 98 16.47 -12.76 5.12
CA LYS A 98 17.30 -13.96 4.97
C LYS A 98 16.45 -15.19 4.57
N ASP A 99 16.44 -16.24 5.38
CA ASP A 99 15.67 -17.48 5.17
C ASP A 99 14.21 -17.40 5.64
N GLN A 100 13.85 -16.34 6.38
CA GLN A 100 12.51 -16.09 6.90
C GLN A 100 11.70 -15.22 5.94
N GLN A 101 11.44 -15.73 4.74
CA GLN A 101 10.56 -15.03 3.82
C GLN A 101 9.16 -14.85 4.44
N PRO A 102 8.58 -13.64 4.38
CA PRO A 102 7.21 -13.43 4.81
C PRO A 102 6.28 -14.33 4.02
N ASN A 103 5.41 -15.07 4.70
CA ASN A 103 4.34 -15.82 4.05
C ASN A 103 3.20 -14.84 3.68
N PRO A 104 3.00 -14.50 2.39
CA PRO A 104 1.98 -13.52 2.00
C PRO A 104 0.57 -13.93 2.40
N SER A 105 0.30 -15.24 2.45
CA SER A 105 -0.99 -15.80 2.86
C SER A 105 -1.30 -15.58 4.34
N LYS A 106 -0.27 -15.39 5.18
CA LYS A 106 -0.39 -15.12 6.63
C LYS A 106 -0.29 -13.64 6.97
N LEU A 107 -0.27 -12.76 5.97
CA LEU A 107 -0.22 -11.32 6.19
C LEU A 107 -1.56 -10.81 6.74
N THR A 108 -1.57 -10.42 8.01
CA THR A 108 -2.78 -9.91 8.69
C THR A 108 -2.76 -8.42 8.93
N LYS A 109 -1.57 -7.81 9.05
CA LYS A 109 -1.39 -6.39 9.37
C LYS A 109 -0.23 -5.76 8.60
N LEU A 110 -0.35 -4.46 8.31
CA LEU A 110 0.68 -3.67 7.64
C LEU A 110 0.89 -2.34 8.34
N LYS A 111 2.14 -1.90 8.46
CA LYS A 111 2.48 -0.54 8.87
C LYS A 111 2.79 0.27 7.61
N LEU A 112 1.96 1.28 7.35
CA LEU A 112 2.08 2.15 6.18
C LEU A 112 2.26 3.59 6.63
N THR A 113 3.14 4.31 5.92
CA THR A 113 3.42 5.73 6.17
C THR A 113 2.37 6.59 5.51
N LYS A 114 1.72 7.46 6.29
CA LYS A 114 0.80 8.48 5.80
C LYS A 114 1.55 9.68 5.22
N LEU A 115 1.00 10.32 4.19
CA LEU A 115 1.65 11.49 3.60
C LEU A 115 1.74 12.66 4.60
N SER A 116 0.71 12.83 5.44
CA SER A 116 0.68 13.87 6.48
C SER A 116 1.73 13.67 7.59
N SER A 117 2.27 12.46 7.78
CA SER A 117 3.34 12.25 8.77
C SER A 117 4.72 12.62 8.23
N ILE A 118 4.89 12.79 6.91
CA ILE A 118 6.16 13.23 6.31
C ILE A 118 6.54 14.63 6.82
N ALA A 119 5.57 15.55 6.93
CA ALA A 119 5.81 16.90 7.45
C ALA A 119 6.27 16.92 8.92
N LYS A 120 6.01 15.85 9.68
CA LYS A 120 6.45 15.68 11.07
C LYS A 120 7.80 14.97 11.19
N THR A 121 8.42 14.64 10.06
CA THR A 121 9.68 13.87 10.03
C THR A 121 10.92 14.70 10.34
N PRO A 122 11.05 15.98 9.92
CA PRO A 122 12.15 16.82 10.38
C PRO A 122 12.17 16.91 11.92
N PRO A 123 13.36 16.94 12.55
CA PRO A 123 13.45 17.07 14.00
C PRO A 123 12.88 18.42 14.44
N ALA A 124 12.14 18.40 15.56
CA ALA A 124 11.69 19.65 16.17
C ALA A 124 12.91 20.49 16.57
N ALA A 125 13.03 21.68 15.98
CA ALA A 125 14.12 22.60 16.26
C ALA A 125 13.78 23.50 17.45
N SER A 126 14.78 23.81 18.26
CA SER A 126 14.72 24.77 19.34
C SER A 126 15.91 25.70 19.24
N LEU A 127 15.63 26.99 19.05
CA LEU A 127 16.61 28.06 19.08
C LEU A 127 16.73 28.58 20.51
N LYS A 128 17.92 28.42 21.09
CA LYS A 128 18.26 28.99 22.38
C LYS A 128 19.04 30.28 22.16
N ILE A 129 18.55 31.36 22.75
CA ILE A 129 19.26 32.65 22.80
C ILE A 129 19.68 32.87 24.26
N ALA A 130 20.97 32.95 24.52
CA ALA A 130 21.52 33.20 25.86
C ALA A 130 22.04 34.64 25.94
N ALA A 131 21.46 35.46 26.83
CA ALA A 131 21.96 36.78 27.13
C ALA A 131 23.15 36.70 28.11
N THR A 132 24.25 37.38 27.83
CA THR A 132 25.42 37.45 28.72
C THR A 132 25.29 38.52 29.80
N SER A 133 24.31 39.42 29.71
CA SER A 133 24.22 40.61 30.57
C SER A 133 22.81 41.10 30.91
N GLY A 134 21.76 40.30 30.67
CA GLY A 134 20.36 40.68 30.93
C GLY A 134 19.55 39.54 31.56
N SER A 135 18.46 39.87 32.27
CA SER A 135 17.50 38.87 32.75
C SER A 135 16.52 38.49 31.63
N CYS A 136 16.12 37.23 31.62
CA CYS A 136 14.91 36.77 30.95
C CYS A 136 14.01 36.25 32.07
N ASP A 137 13.07 37.08 32.53
CA ASP A 137 12.19 36.69 33.64
C ASP A 137 11.28 35.55 33.20
N ALA A 138 11.55 34.34 33.71
CA ALA A 138 10.77 33.15 33.46
C ALA A 138 9.54 33.14 34.37
N SER A 139 8.37 33.47 33.83
CA SER A 139 7.10 33.08 34.47
C SER A 139 6.24 32.30 33.48
N GLY A 140 5.99 31.03 33.81
CA GLY A 140 5.16 30.11 33.03
C GLY A 140 5.84 29.50 31.79
N SER A 141 5.06 28.69 31.06
CA SER A 141 5.43 28.13 29.76
C SER A 141 4.88 29.04 28.64
N PRO A 142 5.70 29.92 28.04
CA PRO A 142 5.23 30.85 27.02
C PRO A 142 4.72 30.09 25.78
N ALA A 143 3.55 30.47 25.28
CA ALA A 143 2.92 29.81 24.14
C ALA A 143 3.37 30.38 22.78
N THR A 144 4.05 31.54 22.78
CA THR A 144 4.51 32.22 21.55
C THR A 144 5.93 32.76 21.69
N VAL A 145 6.61 32.96 20.55
CA VAL A 145 7.94 33.59 20.50
C VAL A 145 7.92 34.98 21.14
N VAL A 146 6.88 35.77 20.88
CA VAL A 146 6.72 37.11 21.47
C VAL A 146 6.65 37.03 23.00
N GLN A 147 5.92 36.07 23.55
CA GLN A 147 5.86 35.87 25.01
C GLN A 147 7.19 35.40 25.58
N ALA A 148 7.90 34.52 24.88
CA ALA A 148 9.21 34.05 25.30
C ALA A 148 10.28 35.17 25.31
N LEU A 149 10.19 36.13 24.38
CA LEU A 149 11.13 37.24 24.26
C LEU A 149 10.70 38.52 24.99
N LYS A 150 9.46 38.61 25.47
CA LYS A 150 8.84 39.84 26.00
C LYS A 150 9.68 40.56 27.07
N ASN A 151 10.40 39.80 27.89
CA ASN A 151 11.22 40.31 28.99
C ASN A 151 12.71 39.96 28.83
N CYS A 152 13.15 39.58 27.63
CA CYS A 152 14.55 39.25 27.38
C CYS A 152 15.30 40.46 26.83
N GLN A 153 16.28 40.94 27.58
CA GLN A 153 17.22 41.94 27.07
C GLN A 153 18.36 41.23 26.33
N VAL A 154 18.21 41.07 25.02
CA VAL A 154 19.23 40.44 24.14
C VAL A 154 20.21 41.51 23.66
N GLY A 155 21.35 41.64 24.34
CA GLY A 155 22.43 42.57 23.99
C GLY A 155 23.40 42.01 22.93
N GLY A 156 24.32 42.85 22.44
CA GLY A 156 25.25 42.51 21.34
C GLY A 156 26.24 41.35 21.58
N SER A 157 26.35 40.85 22.81
CA SER A 157 27.18 39.69 23.17
C SER A 157 26.37 38.41 23.41
N ALA A 158 25.08 38.42 23.11
CA ALA A 158 24.24 37.22 23.25
C ALA A 158 24.73 36.11 22.30
N THR A 159 24.69 34.87 22.79
CA THR A 159 24.99 33.69 21.97
C THR A 159 23.71 33.01 21.56
N GLN A 160 23.72 32.43 20.37
CA GLN A 160 22.64 31.61 19.86
C GLN A 160 23.11 30.18 19.65
N GLN A 161 22.23 29.23 19.93
CA GLN A 161 22.49 27.83 19.69
C GLN A 161 21.22 27.13 19.24
N TRP A 162 21.29 26.51 18.07
CA TRP A 162 20.29 25.57 17.61
C TRP A 162 20.46 24.23 18.33
N SER A 163 19.33 23.66 18.72
CA SER A 163 19.23 22.28 19.19
C SER A 163 18.07 21.60 18.49
N TYR A 164 18.22 20.31 18.24
CA TYR A 164 17.23 19.52 17.49
C TYR A 164 16.84 18.32 18.34
N ALA A 165 15.54 18.07 18.46
CA ALA A 165 15.05 16.89 19.14
C ALA A 165 15.55 15.63 18.42
N ALA A 166 15.84 14.58 19.19
CA ALA A 166 16.13 13.27 18.61
C ALA A 166 14.93 12.82 17.76
N MET A 167 15.19 12.49 16.50
CA MET A 167 14.13 12.04 15.61
C MET A 167 13.66 10.63 16.03
N SER A 168 12.35 10.39 16.00
CA SER A 168 11.83 9.05 16.19
C SER A 168 12.21 8.17 15.01
N THR A 169 12.56 6.91 15.26
CA THR A 169 12.99 5.96 14.22
C THR A 169 11.88 5.64 13.22
N TYR A 170 10.63 6.00 13.53
CA TYR A 170 9.47 5.76 12.69
C TYR A 170 8.48 6.94 12.80
N PRO A 171 8.08 7.58 11.69
CA PRO A 171 6.88 8.38 11.69
C PRO A 171 5.71 7.44 12.01
N GLU A 172 4.88 7.86 12.97
CA GLU A 172 3.71 7.18 13.49
C GLU A 172 2.98 6.33 12.41
N ALA A 173 3.23 5.01 12.44
CA ALA A 173 2.65 4.06 11.50
C ALA A 173 1.84 3.05 12.30
N SER A 174 0.62 3.46 12.66
CA SER A 174 -0.36 2.56 13.27
C SER A 174 -0.59 1.37 12.33
N PRO A 175 -0.56 0.14 12.84
CA PRO A 175 -0.82 -1.04 12.02
C PRO A 175 -2.25 -0.99 11.49
N ILE A 176 -2.40 -1.20 10.19
CA ILE A 176 -3.68 -1.40 9.50
C ILE A 176 -3.90 -2.89 9.41
N ASN A 177 -5.03 -3.37 9.94
CA ASN A 177 -5.40 -4.78 9.80
C ASN A 177 -5.98 -4.98 8.39
N ILE A 178 -5.47 -5.96 7.66
CA ILE A 178 -5.94 -6.28 6.30
C ILE A 178 -6.84 -7.52 6.28
N ARG A 179 -6.66 -8.43 7.23
CA ARG A 179 -7.46 -9.66 7.38
C ARG A 179 -7.97 -9.80 8.80
N ALA A 180 -9.12 -10.47 8.95
CA ALA A 180 -9.70 -10.77 10.27
C ALA A 180 -8.85 -11.79 11.07
N SER A 181 -8.16 -12.70 10.39
CA SER A 181 -7.24 -13.69 10.97
C SER A 181 -6.21 -14.15 9.93
N ASP A 182 -5.31 -15.05 10.34
CA ASP A 182 -4.29 -15.69 9.50
C ASP A 182 -4.78 -16.99 8.83
N ALA A 183 -6.08 -17.29 8.90
CA ALA A 183 -6.70 -18.38 8.15
C ALA A 183 -6.68 -18.07 6.64
N ASP A 184 -6.55 -19.11 5.81
CA ASP A 184 -6.34 -18.94 4.37
C ASP A 184 -7.56 -18.31 3.66
N ASP A 185 -8.76 -18.52 4.19
CA ASP A 185 -10.03 -17.99 3.71
C ASP A 185 -10.52 -16.75 4.48
N ALA A 186 -9.76 -16.28 5.49
CA ALA A 186 -10.17 -15.19 6.36
C ALA A 186 -10.65 -13.95 5.56
N PRO A 187 -11.81 -13.37 5.92
CA PRO A 187 -12.35 -12.20 5.23
C PRO A 187 -11.47 -10.97 5.45
N TYR A 188 -11.75 -9.93 4.65
CA TYR A 188 -11.17 -8.60 4.84
C TYR A 188 -11.48 -8.09 6.24
N HIS A 189 -10.50 -7.45 6.87
CA HIS A 189 -10.76 -6.71 8.10
C HIS A 189 -11.61 -5.46 7.80
N ASN A 190 -12.40 -5.04 8.79
CA ASN A 190 -13.27 -3.86 8.70
C ASN A 190 -12.51 -2.57 8.33
N ASP A 191 -11.23 -2.48 8.72
CA ASP A 191 -10.32 -1.38 8.40
C ASP A 191 -10.16 -1.16 6.88
N VAL A 192 -10.25 -2.22 6.08
CA VAL A 192 -10.04 -2.18 4.62
C VAL A 192 -11.28 -2.52 3.79
N SER A 193 -12.34 -3.02 4.42
CA SER A 193 -13.61 -3.37 3.74
C SER A 193 -14.60 -2.20 3.65
N ALA A 194 -14.38 -1.10 4.38
CA ALA A 194 -15.29 0.03 4.40
C ALA A 194 -15.28 0.88 3.10
N PRO A 195 -16.42 1.48 2.69
CA PRO A 195 -16.55 2.30 1.48
C PRO A 195 -15.77 3.63 1.49
N ASN A 196 -15.00 3.93 2.54
CA ASN A 196 -14.18 5.14 2.67
C ASN A 196 -12.79 5.03 2.03
N THR A 197 -12.60 4.03 1.16
CA THR A 197 -11.32 3.66 0.54
C THR A 197 -10.74 4.74 -0.37
N ASP A 198 -11.51 5.78 -0.68
CA ASP A 198 -11.13 6.87 -1.58
C ASP A 198 -10.44 8.06 -0.87
N LYS A 199 -10.38 8.10 0.47
CA LYS A 199 -9.79 9.26 1.19
C LYS A 199 -8.42 9.01 1.84
N ASP A 200 -8.10 7.78 2.22
CA ASP A 200 -6.79 7.46 2.85
C ASP A 200 -5.99 6.50 1.96
N PHE A 201 -4.93 7.03 1.35
CA PHE A 201 -3.99 6.28 0.51
C PHE A 201 -3.48 5.01 1.20
N THR A 202 -3.26 5.05 2.53
CA THR A 202 -2.77 3.86 3.25
C THR A 202 -3.81 2.75 3.30
N ILE A 203 -5.10 3.08 3.37
CA ILE A 203 -6.19 2.09 3.29
C ILE A 203 -6.27 1.53 1.87
N THR A 204 -6.15 2.38 0.84
CA THR A 204 -6.13 1.94 -0.57
C THR A 204 -5.00 0.95 -0.84
N VAL A 205 -3.77 1.24 -0.38
CA VAL A 205 -2.62 0.35 -0.49
C VAL A 205 -2.86 -0.97 0.24
N ALA A 206 -3.34 -0.89 1.49
CA ALA A 206 -3.58 -2.07 2.33
C ALA A 206 -4.64 -3.02 1.72
N ARG A 207 -5.72 -2.46 1.17
CA ARG A 207 -6.75 -3.21 0.46
C ARG A 207 -6.19 -3.90 -0.79
N ALA A 208 -5.46 -3.18 -1.64
CA ALA A 208 -4.90 -3.75 -2.85
C ALA A 208 -3.91 -4.89 -2.56
N ILE A 209 -3.10 -4.76 -1.51
CA ILE A 209 -2.21 -5.85 -1.06
C ILE A 209 -3.04 -7.07 -0.62
N CYS A 210 -4.15 -6.84 0.09
CA CYS A 210 -5.01 -7.93 0.53
C CYS A 210 -5.76 -8.61 -0.63
N GLU A 211 -6.17 -7.85 -1.65
CA GLU A 211 -6.80 -8.41 -2.86
C GLU A 211 -5.78 -9.25 -3.64
N ALA A 212 -4.56 -8.75 -3.82
CA ALA A 212 -3.49 -9.46 -4.52
C ALA A 212 -3.03 -10.72 -3.76
N SER A 213 -3.01 -10.72 -2.42
CA SER A 213 -2.60 -11.89 -1.63
C SER A 213 -3.60 -13.04 -1.65
N ARG A 214 -4.84 -12.80 -2.11
CA ARG A 214 -5.90 -13.81 -2.24
C ARG A 214 -6.07 -14.34 -3.65
N VAL A 215 -5.27 -13.88 -4.62
CA VAL A 215 -5.28 -14.42 -5.98
C VAL A 215 -4.91 -15.90 -5.90
N PRO A 216 -5.83 -16.82 -6.23
CA PRO A 216 -5.54 -18.24 -6.19
C PRO A 216 -4.56 -18.62 -7.31
N VAL A 217 -3.83 -19.71 -7.11
CA VAL A 217 -3.13 -20.34 -8.22
C VAL A 217 -4.17 -20.81 -9.23
N GLN A 218 -4.10 -20.30 -10.45
CA GLN A 218 -5.03 -20.71 -11.50
C GLN A 218 -4.70 -22.15 -11.92
N GLU A 219 -5.55 -23.09 -11.53
CA GLU A 219 -5.47 -24.47 -12.02
C GLU A 219 -6.00 -24.53 -13.45
N VAL A 220 -5.21 -25.14 -14.34
CA VAL A 220 -5.63 -25.47 -15.71
C VAL A 220 -6.10 -26.92 -15.70
N VAL A 221 -7.37 -27.15 -16.05
CA VAL A 221 -7.90 -28.51 -16.15
C VAL A 221 -7.33 -29.18 -17.39
N ASP A 222 -6.48 -30.20 -17.20
CA ASP A 222 -6.06 -31.04 -18.31
C ASP A 222 -7.17 -32.01 -18.70
N LEU A 223 -7.90 -31.67 -19.77
CA LEU A 223 -9.00 -32.49 -20.29
C LEU A 223 -8.55 -33.92 -20.67
N ARG A 224 -7.27 -34.16 -20.95
CA ARG A 224 -6.75 -35.52 -21.26
C ARG A 224 -6.75 -36.45 -20.06
N THR A 225 -6.79 -35.88 -18.85
CA THR A 225 -6.83 -36.63 -17.58
C THR A 225 -8.26 -36.97 -17.15
N LYS A 226 -9.26 -36.56 -17.92
CA LYS A 226 -10.68 -36.73 -17.59
C LYS A 226 -11.29 -37.91 -18.34
N ASP A 227 -12.29 -38.52 -17.73
CA ASP A 227 -12.99 -39.69 -18.25
C ASP A 227 -14.34 -39.30 -18.89
N GLY A 228 -15.01 -40.30 -19.48
CA GLY A 228 -16.32 -40.10 -20.09
C GLY A 228 -17.38 -39.61 -19.11
N ALA A 229 -17.31 -40.00 -17.83
CA ALA A 229 -18.25 -39.56 -16.79
C ALA A 229 -18.11 -38.06 -16.50
N TYR A 230 -16.87 -37.54 -16.43
CA TYR A 230 -16.61 -36.12 -16.31
C TYR A 230 -17.23 -35.32 -17.46
N PHE A 231 -16.99 -35.75 -18.71
CA PHE A 231 -17.53 -35.06 -19.88
C PHE A 231 -19.05 -35.18 -20.01
N ALA A 232 -19.62 -36.33 -19.65
CA ALA A 232 -21.05 -36.55 -19.70
C ALA A 232 -21.81 -35.77 -18.61
N ALA A 233 -21.15 -35.38 -17.53
CA ALA A 233 -21.71 -34.48 -16.52
C ALA A 233 -21.59 -32.99 -16.90
N ASP A 234 -20.80 -32.66 -17.93
CA ASP A 234 -20.51 -31.28 -18.30
C ASP A 234 -21.59 -30.68 -19.21
N ARG A 235 -22.15 -29.54 -18.79
CA ARG A 235 -23.21 -28.86 -19.54
C ARG A 235 -22.77 -28.40 -20.93
N THR A 236 -21.55 -27.88 -21.07
CA THR A 236 -21.05 -27.41 -22.38
C THR A 236 -20.93 -28.57 -23.36
N ILE A 237 -20.51 -29.75 -22.88
CA ILE A 237 -20.49 -30.98 -23.67
C ILE A 237 -21.92 -31.38 -24.08
N ARG A 238 -22.86 -31.43 -23.12
CA ARG A 238 -24.26 -31.80 -23.38
C ARG A 238 -24.93 -30.87 -24.39
N ASP A 239 -24.81 -29.56 -24.19
CA ASP A 239 -25.34 -28.53 -25.08
C ASP A 239 -24.77 -28.70 -26.51
N ALA A 240 -23.47 -28.97 -26.65
CA ALA A 240 -22.84 -29.16 -27.95
C ALA A 240 -23.29 -30.47 -28.65
N VAL A 241 -23.52 -31.55 -27.90
CA VAL A 241 -23.99 -32.83 -28.47
C VAL A 241 -25.45 -32.74 -28.90
N ILE A 242 -26.33 -32.17 -28.06
CA ILE A 242 -27.77 -31.98 -28.37
C ILE A 242 -27.95 -31.15 -29.64
N ASN A 243 -27.13 -30.11 -29.82
CA ASN A 243 -27.20 -29.24 -31.00
C ASN A 243 -26.55 -29.85 -32.26
N CYS A 244 -25.78 -30.92 -32.13
CA CYS A 244 -25.04 -31.51 -33.26
C CYS A 244 -25.61 -32.85 -33.73
N ASP A 245 -26.10 -33.69 -32.83
CA ASP A 245 -26.54 -35.04 -33.16
C ASP A 245 -28.09 -35.11 -33.22
N PRO A 246 -28.68 -35.38 -34.41
CA PRO A 246 -30.13 -35.42 -34.59
C PRO A 246 -30.87 -36.40 -33.69
N ALA A 247 -30.18 -37.40 -33.13
CA ALA A 247 -30.79 -38.33 -32.17
C ALA A 247 -31.14 -37.66 -30.83
N PHE A 248 -30.52 -36.52 -30.53
CA PHE A 248 -30.63 -35.82 -29.24
C PHE A 248 -31.23 -34.42 -29.35
N THR A 249 -31.52 -33.92 -30.56
CA THR A 249 -32.07 -32.57 -30.81
C THR A 249 -33.45 -32.33 -30.19
N ASN A 250 -34.17 -33.39 -29.78
CA ASN A 250 -35.47 -33.28 -29.11
C ASN A 250 -35.36 -33.01 -27.60
N ILE A 251 -34.15 -33.07 -27.03
CA ILE A 251 -33.89 -32.74 -25.63
C ILE A 251 -33.88 -31.22 -25.50
N LYS A 252 -34.85 -30.66 -24.77
CA LYS A 252 -35.02 -29.21 -24.61
C LYS A 252 -34.12 -28.62 -23.53
N ASP A 253 -33.74 -29.42 -22.54
CA ASP A 253 -32.88 -29.01 -21.42
C ASP A 253 -31.73 -29.99 -21.22
N ALA A 254 -30.50 -29.50 -21.39
CA ALA A 254 -29.28 -30.25 -21.17
C ALA A 254 -29.03 -30.62 -19.69
N ASN A 255 -29.76 -30.02 -18.74
CA ASN A 255 -29.67 -30.33 -17.32
C ASN A 255 -30.65 -31.41 -16.85
N GLU A 256 -31.61 -31.83 -17.67
CA GLU A 256 -32.51 -32.91 -17.28
C GLU A 256 -31.85 -34.28 -17.49
N ASP A 257 -31.26 -34.82 -16.42
CA ASP A 257 -30.60 -36.14 -16.44
C ASP A 257 -31.55 -37.26 -16.90
N ASN A 258 -32.85 -37.12 -16.65
CA ASN A 258 -33.88 -38.06 -17.11
C ASN A 258 -34.05 -38.07 -18.63
N GLN A 259 -33.86 -36.92 -19.30
CA GLN A 259 -33.91 -36.80 -20.76
C GLN A 259 -32.56 -37.13 -21.40
N ASN A 260 -31.46 -36.98 -20.66
CA ASN A 260 -30.09 -37.18 -21.14
C ASN A 260 -29.51 -38.58 -20.86
N LYS A 261 -30.29 -39.55 -20.35
CA LYS A 261 -29.78 -40.89 -19.96
C LYS A 261 -28.89 -41.58 -21.01
N ALA A 262 -29.16 -41.45 -22.30
CA ALA A 262 -28.37 -42.05 -23.38
C ALA A 262 -27.05 -41.30 -23.69
N LEU A 263 -26.88 -40.11 -23.11
CA LEU A 263 -25.68 -39.26 -23.17
C LEU A 263 -24.83 -39.38 -21.89
N VAL A 264 -25.45 -39.79 -20.77
CA VAL A 264 -24.82 -39.96 -19.44
C VAL A 264 -24.43 -41.42 -19.13
N ALA A 265 -24.99 -42.40 -19.85
CA ALA A 265 -24.66 -43.83 -19.73
C ALA A 265 -23.49 -44.24 -20.65
#